data_AF-A0A7K4JD06-F1
#
_entry.id   AF-A0A7K4JD06-F1
#
_cell.length_a   1.000
_cell.length_b   1.000
_cell.length_c   1.000
_cell.angle_alpha   90.00
_cell.angle_beta   90.00
_cell.angle_gamma   90.00
#
_symmetry.space_group_name_H-M   'P 1'
#
loop_
_entity.id
_entity.type
_entity.pdbx_description
1 polymer ?
#
loop_
_entity_poly.entity_id
_entity_poly.type
_entity_poly.pdbx_seq_one_letter_code
_entity_poly.pdbx_strand_id
1 'polypeptide(L)'
;QKMICLTNWRIKVMDFNTAIYVEGKRKDMKDLSWHSNAIVERITRNQVRTASGNIYCLQGNIDSASMRKEGFPYRFIKRFAYGFSKMWKEYVEEFLEERKR
;
A
#
# COMPACT_ATOMS: atom_id res chain seq x y z
N GLN A 1 7.95 -14.04 11.22
CA GLN A 1 6.78 -13.56 10.45
C GLN A 1 5.71 -13.07 11.42
N LYS A 2 5.26 -11.82 11.30
CA LYS A 2 4.14 -11.25 12.10
C LYS A 2 2.96 -10.88 11.20
N MET A 3 1.75 -10.97 11.74
CA MET A 3 0.53 -10.45 11.11
C MET A 3 0.19 -9.10 11.76
N ILE A 4 0.11 -8.04 10.96
CA ILE A 4 -0.11 -6.67 11.41
C ILE A 4 -1.38 -6.14 10.74
N CYS A 5 -2.28 -5.55 11.51
CA CYS A 5 -3.51 -4.95 10.99
C CYS A 5 -3.35 -3.43 10.90
N LEU A 6 -3.57 -2.88 9.69
CA LEU A 6 -3.59 -1.44 9.46
C LEU A 6 -5.01 -0.97 9.13
N THR A 7 -5.44 0.10 9.80
CA THR A 7 -6.61 0.92 9.43
C THR A 7 -6.13 2.22 8.80
N ASN A 8 -7.03 2.96 8.15
CA ASN A 8 -6.73 4.23 7.47
C ASN A 8 -5.48 4.14 6.58
N TRP A 9 -5.38 3.05 5.84
CA TRP A 9 -4.17 2.69 5.14
C TRP A 9 -4.08 3.39 3.79
N ARG A 10 -2.85 3.67 3.34
CA ARG A 10 -2.56 4.22 2.01
C ARG A 10 -1.27 3.64 1.46
N ILE A 11 -1.07 3.83 0.15
CA ILE A 11 0.14 3.41 -0.56
C ILE A 11 1.08 4.60 -0.64
N LYS A 12 2.37 4.33 -0.43
CA LYS A 12 3.47 5.26 -0.64
C LYS A 12 4.53 4.63 -1.53
N VAL A 13 5.30 5.50 -2.17
CA VAL A 13 6.41 5.11 -3.04
C VAL A 13 7.69 5.19 -2.21
N MET A 14 8.53 4.15 -2.27
CA MET A 14 9.87 4.18 -1.69
C MET A 14 10.75 5.18 -2.45
N ASP A 15 11.86 5.56 -1.84
CA ASP A 15 12.81 6.46 -2.47
C ASP A 15 13.23 5.96 -3.87
N PHE A 16 13.45 6.92 -4.77
CA PHE A 16 13.85 6.66 -6.17
C PHE A 16 12.82 5.88 -7.02
N ASN A 17 11.54 5.85 -6.64
CA ASN A 17 10.47 5.21 -7.39
C ASN A 17 10.75 3.71 -7.71
N THR A 18 11.32 2.99 -6.74
CA THR A 18 11.76 1.59 -6.91
C THR A 18 10.70 0.56 -6.49
N ALA A 19 9.91 0.89 -5.48
CA ALA A 19 8.90 0.00 -4.91
C ALA A 19 7.81 0.80 -4.20
N ILE A 20 6.77 0.11 -3.73
CA ILE A 20 5.75 0.69 -2.88
C ILE A 20 5.76 0.07 -1.48
N TYR A 21 5.33 0.84 -0.49
CA TYR A 21 5.02 0.38 0.86
C TYR A 21 3.63 0.86 1.26
N VAL A 22 3.08 0.30 2.33
CA VAL A 22 1.82 0.76 2.91
C VAL A 22 2.09 1.46 4.23
N GLU A 23 1.35 2.53 4.50
CA GLU A 23 1.31 3.17 5.80
C GLU A 23 -0.14 3.27 6.29
N GLY A 24 -0.32 3.41 7.59
CA GLY A 24 -1.64 3.47 8.22
C GLY A 24 -1.53 3.49 9.74
N LYS A 25 -2.64 3.21 10.41
CA LYS A 25 -2.74 3.13 11.86
C LYS A 25 -2.72 1.68 12.32
N ARG A 26 -1.80 1.34 13.21
CA ARG A 26 -1.58 -0.04 13.65
C ARG A 26 -2.51 -0.40 14.81
N LYS A 27 -3.43 -1.34 14.57
CA LYS A 27 -4.53 -1.64 15.51
C LYS A 27 -4.06 -2.19 16.85
N ASP A 28 -3.01 -3.03 16.85
CA ASP A 28 -2.43 -3.62 18.06
C ASP A 28 -1.54 -2.65 18.86
N MET A 29 -1.25 -1.47 18.31
CA MET A 29 -0.41 -0.45 18.96
C MET A 29 -1.19 0.86 19.16
N LYS A 30 -2.44 0.77 19.60
CA LYS A 30 -3.30 1.94 19.90
C LYS A 30 -3.35 2.95 18.76
N ASP A 31 -3.52 2.44 17.53
CA ASP A 31 -3.63 3.23 16.31
C ASP A 31 -2.41 4.13 16.02
N LEU A 32 -1.22 3.72 16.49
CA LEU A 32 0.04 4.38 16.17
C LEU A 32 0.25 4.45 14.65
N SER A 33 0.68 5.61 14.17
CA SER A 33 1.13 5.79 12.78
C SER A 33 2.29 4.86 12.47
N TRP A 34 2.14 4.06 11.43
CA TRP A 34 3.08 2.99 11.09
C TRP A 34 3.22 2.86 9.58
N HIS A 35 4.42 2.48 9.13
CA HIS A 35 4.67 2.12 7.74
C HIS A 35 5.33 0.75 7.63
N SER A 36 5.08 0.07 6.51
CA SER A 36 5.67 -1.22 6.20
C SER A 36 7.02 -1.06 5.48
N ASN A 37 7.69 -2.20 5.24
CA ASN A 37 8.73 -2.29 4.20
C ASN A 37 8.06 -2.46 2.81
N ALA A 38 8.87 -2.59 1.76
CA ALA A 38 8.41 -2.86 0.39
C ALA A 38 7.40 -4.01 0.33
N ILE A 39 6.28 -3.80 -0.36
CA ILE A 39 5.32 -4.87 -0.69
C ILE A 39 5.87 -5.71 -1.84
N VAL A 40 5.94 -7.02 -1.66
CA VAL A 40 6.51 -7.95 -2.66
C VAL A 40 5.51 -8.95 -3.20
N GLU A 41 4.45 -9.24 -2.42
CA GLU A 41 3.50 -10.30 -2.74
C GLU A 41 2.11 -9.99 -2.20
N ARG A 42 1.09 -10.43 -2.96
CA ARG A 42 -0.31 -10.44 -2.57
C ARG A 42 -0.69 -11.85 -2.09
N ILE A 43 -1.21 -11.95 -0.87
CA ILE A 43 -1.78 -13.18 -0.32
C ILE A 43 -3.27 -13.24 -0.67
N THR A 44 -4.01 -12.21 -0.27
CA THR A 44 -5.42 -12.00 -0.63
C THR A 44 -5.63 -10.55 -1.02
N ARG A 45 -6.87 -10.14 -1.35
CA ARG A 45 -7.13 -8.75 -1.76
C ARG A 45 -6.71 -7.73 -0.70
N ASN A 46 -6.83 -8.07 0.58
CA ASN A 46 -6.52 -7.18 1.69
C ASN A 46 -5.33 -7.66 2.53
N GLN A 47 -4.58 -8.66 2.05
CA GLN A 47 -3.41 -9.17 2.74
C GLN A 47 -2.21 -9.18 1.81
N VAL A 48 -1.15 -8.49 2.22
CA VAL A 48 0.09 -8.35 1.46
C VAL A 48 1.29 -8.72 2.32
N ARG A 49 2.33 -9.26 1.69
CA ARG A 49 3.59 -9.61 2.33
C ARG A 49 4.67 -8.60 1.97
N THR A 50 5.46 -8.21 2.96
CA THR A 50 6.61 -7.33 2.78
C THR A 50 7.90 -8.10 2.51
N ALA A 51 8.92 -7.41 1.99
CA ALA A 51 10.27 -7.97 1.82
C ALA A 51 10.88 -8.53 3.12
N SER A 52 10.50 -7.97 4.28
CA SER A 52 10.89 -8.50 5.60
C SER A 52 10.09 -9.72 6.06
N GLY A 53 9.19 -10.24 5.22
CA GLY A 53 8.37 -11.42 5.52
C GLY A 53 7.16 -11.17 6.43
N ASN A 54 6.84 -9.91 6.77
CA ASN A 54 5.65 -9.59 7.56
C ASN A 54 4.41 -9.54 6.67
N ILE A 55 3.26 -9.93 7.23
CA ILE A 55 1.96 -9.88 6.56
C ILE A 55 1.18 -8.69 7.11
N TYR A 56 0.66 -7.87 6.21
CA TYR A 56 -0.19 -6.74 6.54
C TYR A 56 -1.62 -7.01 6.09
N CYS A 57 -2.56 -6.99 7.04
CA CYS A 57 -3.99 -7.02 6.79
C CYS A 57 -4.54 -5.59 6.76
N LEU A 58 -5.04 -5.18 5.61
CA LEU A 58 -5.53 -3.83 5.33
C LEU A 58 -7.03 -3.77 5.60
N GLN A 59 -7.43 -3.03 6.63
CA GLN A 59 -8.81 -2.90 7.06
C GLN A 59 -9.43 -1.59 6.57
N GLY A 60 -10.64 -1.68 6.03
CA GLY A 60 -11.33 -0.56 5.41
C GLY A 60 -10.80 -0.20 4.03
N ASN A 61 -11.31 0.89 3.49
CA ASN A 61 -10.91 1.41 2.19
C ASN A 61 -9.59 2.16 2.30
N ILE A 62 -8.89 2.25 1.17
CA ILE A 62 -7.70 3.09 1.05
C ILE A 62 -8.04 4.55 1.37
N ASP A 63 -7.14 5.27 2.05
CA ASP A 63 -7.25 6.71 2.29
C ASP A 63 -6.99 7.50 1.01
N SER A 64 -8.00 7.46 0.14
CA SER A 64 -7.99 8.12 -1.17
C SER A 64 -7.97 9.64 -1.08
N ALA A 65 -8.44 10.23 0.03
CA ALA A 65 -8.42 11.67 0.23
C ALA A 65 -6.98 12.17 0.43
N SER A 66 -6.22 11.53 1.33
CA SER A 66 -4.82 11.88 1.56
C SER A 66 -3.95 11.61 0.33
N MET A 67 -4.13 10.46 -0.33
CA MET A 67 -3.36 10.14 -1.55
C MET A 67 -3.59 11.16 -2.68
N ARG A 68 -4.83 11.63 -2.88
CA ARG A 68 -5.12 12.68 -3.87
C ARG A 68 -4.43 14.00 -3.52
N LYS A 69 -4.43 14.39 -2.25
CA LYS A 69 -3.73 15.61 -1.77
C LYS A 69 -2.21 15.50 -1.98
N GLU A 70 -1.66 14.30 -1.88
CA GLU A 70 -0.25 14.00 -2.16
C GLU A 70 0.09 13.86 -3.66
N GLY A 71 -0.89 14.10 -4.55
CA GLY A 71 -0.67 14.10 -6.00
C GLY A 71 -0.74 12.72 -6.67
N PHE A 72 -1.23 11.68 -6.00
CA PHE A 72 -1.44 10.39 -6.66
C PHE A 72 -2.59 10.49 -7.69
N PRO A 73 -2.41 9.95 -8.91
CA PRO A 73 -3.46 9.92 -9.92
C PRO A 73 -4.70 9.17 -9.43
N TYR A 74 -5.89 9.72 -9.68
CA TYR A 74 -7.15 9.08 -9.30
C TYR A 74 -7.30 7.66 -9.88
N ARG A 75 -6.84 7.46 -11.12
CA ARG A 75 -6.85 6.15 -11.80
C ARG A 75 -6.03 5.11 -11.04
N PHE A 76 -4.86 5.51 -10.52
CA PHE A 76 -4.02 4.65 -9.70
C PHE A 76 -4.73 4.30 -8.39
N ILE A 77 -5.22 5.30 -7.64
CA ILE A 77 -5.90 5.08 -6.35
C ILE A 77 -7.10 4.15 -6.50
N LYS A 78 -7.93 4.35 -7.55
CA LYS A 78 -9.13 3.55 -7.78
C LYS A 78 -8.84 2.06 -7.98
N ARG A 79 -7.68 1.69 -8.54
CA ARG A 79 -7.25 0.30 -8.70
C ARG A 79 -7.03 -0.42 -7.36
N PHE A 80 -6.84 0.33 -6.27
CA PHE A 80 -6.60 -0.19 -4.92
C PHE A 80 -7.73 0.07 -3.92
N ALA A 81 -8.88 0.60 -4.37
CA ALA A 81 -9.99 1.00 -3.49
C ALA A 81 -10.46 -0.13 -2.54
N TYR A 82 -10.41 -1.38 -3.02
CA TYR A 82 -10.80 -2.59 -2.30
C TYR A 82 -9.60 -3.50 -1.94
N GLY A 83 -8.40 -2.92 -1.94
CA GLY A 83 -7.13 -3.63 -1.73
C GLY A 83 -6.42 -4.01 -3.04
N PHE A 84 -5.49 -4.94 -2.95
CA PHE A 84 -4.60 -5.39 -4.02
C PHE A 84 -5.30 -6.39 -4.94
N SER A 85 -5.53 -5.99 -6.19
CA SER A 85 -6.01 -6.91 -7.24
C SER A 85 -4.92 -7.92 -7.63
N LYS A 86 -5.24 -8.93 -8.45
CA LYS A 86 -4.21 -9.84 -8.99
C LYS A 86 -3.19 -9.09 -9.87
N MET A 87 -3.64 -8.03 -10.55
CA MET A 87 -2.85 -7.20 -11.47
C MET A 87 -2.13 -6.03 -10.78
N TRP A 88 -1.95 -6.10 -9.46
CA TRP A 88 -1.44 -4.95 -8.70
C TRP A 88 0.00 -4.59 -9.05
N LYS A 89 0.81 -5.57 -9.47
CA LYS A 89 2.22 -5.36 -9.81
C LYS A 89 2.33 -4.53 -11.08
N GLU A 90 1.57 -4.88 -12.09
CA GLU A 90 1.46 -4.16 -13.37
C GLU A 90 1.00 -2.73 -13.14
N TYR A 91 0.03 -2.52 -12.24
CA TYR A 91 -0.45 -1.19 -11.91
C TYR A 91 0.58 -0.33 -11.17
N VAL A 92 1.43 -0.95 -10.35
CA VAL A 92 2.54 -0.28 -9.67
C VAL A 92 3.67 0.02 -10.63
N GLU A 93 4.03 -0.93 -11.49
CA GLU A 93 5.07 -0.78 -12.50
C GLU A 93 4.75 0.37 -13.46
N GLU A 94 3.56 0.36 -14.08
CA GLU A 94 3.06 1.45 -14.93
C GLU A 94 3.17 2.81 -14.21
N PHE A 95 2.72 2.86 -12.95
CA PHE A 95 2.76 4.09 -12.15
C PHE A 95 4.18 4.56 -11.81
N LEU A 96 5.11 3.65 -11.49
CA LEU A 96 6.48 4.01 -11.17
C LEU A 96 7.28 4.44 -12.41
N GLU A 97 7.00 3.83 -13.56
CA GLU A 97 7.57 4.24 -14.86
C GLU A 97 7.12 5.64 -15.26
N GLU A 98 5.82 5.96 -15.10
CA GLU A 98 5.28 7.29 -15.36
C GLU A 98 5.96 8.38 -14.51
N ARG A 99 6.43 8.07 -13.30
CA ARG A 99 7.12 9.03 -12.41
C ARG A 99 8.63 9.17 -12.66
N LYS A 100 9.23 8.31 -13.48
CA LYS A 100 10.64 8.41 -13.89
C LYS A 100 10.85 9.23 -15.15
N ARG A 101 9.76 9.49 -15.89
CA ARG A 101 9.72 10.35 -17.08
C ARG A 101 9.60 11.81 -16.67
#